data_AF-A0A7F8R348-F1
#
_entry.id   AF-A0A7F8R348-F1
#
_cell.length_a   1.000
_cell.length_b   1.000
_cell.length_c   1.000
_cell.angle_alpha   90.00
_cell.angle_beta   90.00
_cell.angle_gamma   90.00
#
_symmetry.space_group_name_H-M   'P 1'
#
loop_
_entity.id
_entity.type
_entity.pdbx_description
1 polymer ?
#
loop_
_entity_poly.entity_id
_entity_poly.type
_entity_poly.pdbx_seq_one_letter_code
_entity_poly.pdbx_strand_id
1 'polypeptide(L)'
;MLFFFTVVEKLREMMEEIENAINTFKEEQRLIYEELLKEEKTTNNELSAISRKIDTWALGNSGAEAAFRAVSGKLPVDKEMLSTLPEEVVDFEKFLQQTGGRQGGWDDYDHQNFVKVRNKHKGKPTFMGEVLENLPGRTQEEVQQHEKWYQKFLALEERKKEVIITTIAITCCMFLSSRHSARLFNMDH
;
A
#
# COMPACT_ATOMS: atom_id res chain seq x y z
N MET A 1 36.60 65.41 -2.70
CA MET A 1 35.15 65.52 -2.98
C MET A 1 34.65 64.39 -3.87
N LEU A 2 35.23 64.19 -5.06
CA LEU A 2 34.86 63.10 -6.00
C LEU A 2 34.98 61.69 -5.42
N PHE A 3 36.06 61.37 -4.68
CA PHE A 3 36.26 60.05 -4.06
C PHE A 3 35.16 59.68 -3.05
N PHE A 4 34.74 60.63 -2.22
CA PHE A 4 33.67 60.41 -1.25
C PHE A 4 32.34 60.16 -1.95
N PHE A 5 32.03 60.93 -3.00
CA PHE A 5 30.83 60.74 -3.82
C PHE A 5 30.78 59.34 -4.44
N THR A 6 31.89 58.85 -5.01
CA THR A 6 31.95 57.49 -5.58
C THR A 6 31.76 56.36 -4.57
N VAL A 7 32.20 56.55 -3.31
CA VAL A 7 32.01 55.53 -2.26
C VAL A 7 30.55 55.50 -1.80
N VAL A 8 29.92 56.67 -1.68
CA VAL A 8 28.51 56.78 -1.29
C VAL A 8 27.60 56.17 -2.34
N GLU A 9 27.84 56.42 -3.63
CA GLU A 9 27.04 55.80 -4.71
C GLU A 9 27.19 54.27 -4.73
N LYS A 10 28.41 53.74 -4.56
CA LYS A 10 28.62 52.28 -4.49
C LYS A 10 27.90 51.63 -3.30
N LEU A 11 27.90 52.28 -2.13
CA LEU A 11 27.16 51.77 -0.97
C LEU A 11 25.66 51.78 -1.19
N ARG A 12 25.14 52.82 -1.86
CA ARG A 12 23.73 52.92 -2.22
C ARG A 12 23.32 51.82 -3.21
N GLU A 13 24.12 51.61 -4.24
CA GLU A 13 23.91 50.53 -5.23
C GLU A 13 23.91 49.15 -4.55
N MET A 14 24.91 48.86 -3.71
CA MET A 14 24.95 47.61 -2.96
C MET A 14 23.74 47.43 -2.02
N MET A 15 23.27 48.51 -1.38
CA MET A 15 22.08 48.45 -0.52
C MET A 15 20.83 48.13 -1.32
N GLU A 16 20.67 48.73 -2.50
CA GLU A 16 19.55 48.48 -3.41
C GLU A 16 19.59 47.05 -3.96
N GLU A 17 20.77 46.54 -4.32
CA GLU A 17 20.95 45.13 -4.71
C GLU A 17 20.57 44.15 -3.60
N ILE A 18 21.02 44.41 -2.36
CA ILE A 18 20.68 43.58 -1.21
C ILE A 18 19.18 43.62 -0.92
N GLU A 19 18.56 44.80 -0.95
CA GLU A 19 17.12 44.95 -0.71
C GLU A 19 16.30 44.22 -1.79
N ASN A 20 16.69 44.34 -3.06
CA ASN A 20 16.06 43.62 -4.15
C ASN A 20 16.22 42.10 -3.98
N ALA A 21 17.42 41.61 -3.65
CA ALA A 21 17.65 40.19 -3.41
C ALA A 21 16.81 39.65 -2.23
N ILE A 22 16.68 40.42 -1.14
CA ILE A 22 15.84 40.06 0.01
C ILE A 22 14.36 39.99 -0.40
N ASN A 23 13.88 40.95 -1.19
CA ASN A 23 12.49 40.99 -1.63
C ASN A 23 12.18 39.83 -2.58
N THR A 24 13.07 39.51 -3.53
CA THR A 24 12.94 38.34 -4.40
C THR A 24 12.91 37.05 -3.59
N PHE A 25 13.84 36.86 -2.65
CA PHE A 25 13.86 35.67 -1.79
C PHE A 25 12.57 35.51 -0.98
N LYS A 26 12.07 36.60 -0.38
CA LYS A 26 10.80 36.58 0.36
C LYS A 26 9.63 36.18 -0.53
N GLU A 27 9.59 36.69 -1.76
CA GLU A 27 8.52 36.39 -2.70
C GLU A 27 8.60 34.93 -3.20
N GLU A 28 9.80 34.43 -3.48
CA GLU A 28 10.01 33.02 -3.82
C GLU A 28 9.56 32.09 -2.69
N GLN A 29 9.92 32.39 -1.44
CA GLN A 29 9.46 31.62 -0.28
C GLN A 29 7.93 31.67 -0.13
N ARG A 30 7.30 32.83 -0.37
CA ARG A 30 5.84 32.98 -0.35
C ARG A 30 5.18 32.09 -1.40
N LEU A 31 5.70 32.08 -2.63
CA LEU A 31 5.18 31.26 -3.73
C LEU A 31 5.31 29.76 -3.44
N ILE A 32 6.48 29.31 -2.96
CA ILE A 32 6.70 27.91 -2.56
C ILE A 32 5.71 27.50 -1.47
N TYR A 33 5.49 28.35 -0.47
CA TYR A 33 4.56 28.06 0.62
C TYR A 33 3.11 27.96 0.14
N GLU A 34 2.69 28.86 -0.75
CA GLU A 34 1.34 28.81 -1.35
C GLU A 34 1.13 27.56 -2.21
N GLU A 35 2.14 27.15 -2.96
CA GLU A 35 2.12 25.92 -3.75
C GLU A 35 1.99 24.69 -2.86
N LEU A 36 2.81 24.58 -1.80
CA LEU A 36 2.75 23.48 -0.84
C LEU A 36 1.38 23.40 -0.13
N LEU A 37 0.82 24.54 0.29
CA LEU A 37 -0.53 24.56 0.88
C LEU A 37 -1.61 24.08 -0.09
N LYS A 38 -1.47 24.40 -1.38
CA LYS A 38 -2.39 23.93 -2.42
C LYS A 38 -2.24 22.42 -2.66
N GLU A 39 -1.01 21.91 -2.64
CA GLU A 39 -0.71 20.49 -2.79
C GLU A 39 -1.24 19.68 -1.59
N GLU A 40 -1.00 20.14 -0.37
CA GLU A 40 -1.54 19.56 0.86
C GLU A 40 -3.08 19.50 0.80
N LYS A 41 -3.73 20.61 0.42
CA LYS A 41 -5.19 20.64 0.31
C LYS A 41 -5.70 19.68 -0.77
N THR A 42 -5.02 19.60 -1.91
CA THR A 42 -5.41 18.70 -3.02
C THR A 42 -5.31 17.25 -2.58
N THR A 43 -4.16 16.84 -2.05
CA THR A 43 -3.91 15.46 -1.58
C THR A 43 -4.85 15.08 -0.44
N ASN A 44 -5.14 15.99 0.50
CA ASN A 44 -6.11 15.75 1.57
C ASN A 44 -7.54 15.55 1.03
N ASN A 45 -7.94 16.28 -0.01
CA ASN A 45 -9.23 16.07 -0.67
C ASN A 45 -9.30 14.72 -1.39
N GLU A 46 -8.21 14.30 -2.04
CA GLU A 46 -8.09 13.00 -2.69
C GLU A 46 -8.20 11.86 -1.66
N LEU A 47 -7.47 11.95 -0.54
CA LEU A 47 -7.59 11.00 0.58
C LEU A 47 -9.02 10.95 1.11
N SER A 48 -9.65 12.11 1.34
CA SER A 48 -11.04 12.19 1.80
C SER A 48 -12.03 11.59 0.80
N ALA A 49 -11.77 11.71 -0.50
CA ALA A 49 -12.58 11.08 -1.53
C ALA A 49 -12.41 9.56 -1.53
N ILE A 50 -11.17 9.05 -1.41
CA ILE A 50 -10.88 7.62 -1.33
C ILE A 50 -11.50 7.01 -0.07
N SER A 51 -11.35 7.66 1.09
CA SER A 51 -11.97 7.22 2.34
C SER A 51 -13.47 7.05 2.20
N ARG A 52 -14.17 8.06 1.64
CA ARG A 52 -15.62 7.98 1.39
C ARG A 52 -15.99 6.85 0.43
N LYS A 53 -15.16 6.54 -0.58
CA LYS A 53 -15.39 5.40 -1.48
C LYS A 53 -15.26 4.08 -0.73
N ILE A 54 -14.28 3.95 0.16
CA ILE A 54 -14.12 2.77 1.02
C ILE A 54 -15.33 2.59 1.93
N ASP A 55 -15.79 3.65 2.58
CA ASP A 55 -16.99 3.63 3.43
C ASP A 55 -18.24 3.21 2.62
N THR A 56 -18.36 3.70 1.39
CA THR A 56 -19.44 3.34 0.48
C THR A 56 -19.37 1.87 0.07
N TRP A 57 -18.18 1.32 -0.18
CA TRP A 57 -18.00 -0.10 -0.48
C TRP A 57 -18.33 -0.98 0.73
N ALA A 58 -17.93 -0.57 1.93
CA ALA A 58 -18.28 -1.27 3.16
C ALA A 58 -19.81 -1.30 3.37
N LEU A 59 -20.49 -0.19 3.11
CA LEU A 59 -21.94 -0.10 3.22
C LEU A 59 -22.67 -0.85 2.09
N GLY A 60 -22.14 -0.81 0.86
CA GLY A 60 -22.70 -1.49 -0.30
C GLY A 60 -22.63 -3.03 -0.22
N ASN A 61 -21.62 -3.56 0.48
CA ASN A 61 -21.53 -5.00 0.77
C ASN A 61 -22.67 -5.48 1.69
N SER A 62 -23.24 -4.61 2.53
CA SER A 62 -24.36 -4.95 3.41
C SER A 62 -25.67 -5.26 2.66
N GLY A 63 -25.86 -4.69 1.45
CA GLY A 63 -27.05 -4.95 0.62
C GLY A 63 -27.02 -6.32 -0.05
N ALA A 64 -25.84 -6.77 -0.48
CA ALA A 64 -25.64 -8.14 -0.97
C ALA A 64 -25.76 -9.15 0.18
N GLU A 65 -25.20 -8.84 1.35
CA GLU A 65 -25.37 -9.68 2.55
C GLU A 65 -26.82 -9.74 3.06
N ALA A 66 -27.62 -8.68 2.91
CA ALA A 66 -29.03 -8.70 3.28
C ALA A 66 -29.85 -9.66 2.39
N ALA A 67 -29.50 -9.80 1.11
CA ALA A 67 -30.11 -10.79 0.22
C ALA A 67 -29.70 -12.23 0.60
N PHE A 68 -28.47 -12.44 1.09
CA PHE A 68 -28.03 -13.74 1.62
C PHE A 68 -28.63 -14.05 3.02
N ARG A 69 -28.78 -13.06 3.90
CA ARG A 69 -29.45 -13.21 5.23
C ARG A 69 -30.95 -13.41 5.13
N ALA A 70 -31.62 -12.97 4.06
CA ALA A 70 -33.04 -13.24 3.85
C ALA A 70 -33.33 -14.75 3.66
N VAL A 71 -32.31 -15.55 3.31
CA VAL A 71 -32.42 -17.02 3.18
C VAL A 71 -31.96 -17.77 4.44
N SER A 72 -31.21 -17.15 5.35
CA SER A 72 -30.73 -17.83 6.57
C SER A 72 -30.96 -16.95 7.80
N GLY A 73 -31.92 -17.38 8.62
CA GLY A 73 -32.40 -16.63 9.77
C GLY A 73 -31.32 -16.31 10.82
N LYS A 74 -31.37 -15.05 11.27
CA LYS A 74 -30.96 -14.46 12.57
C LYS A 74 -29.70 -15.03 13.25
N LEU A 75 -28.70 -14.16 13.49
CA LEU A 75 -28.06 -13.87 14.80
C LEU A 75 -27.07 -12.67 14.68
N PRO A 76 -26.66 -12.05 15.81
CA PRO A 76 -26.13 -10.67 15.87
C PRO A 76 -24.64 -10.55 15.54
N VAL A 77 -24.33 -9.41 14.93
CA VAL A 77 -23.02 -8.94 14.49
C VAL A 77 -22.10 -8.70 15.68
N ASP A 78 -21.11 -9.58 15.86
CA ASP A 78 -19.69 -9.22 16.07
C ASP A 78 -18.91 -10.56 16.08
N LYS A 79 -17.85 -10.70 15.26
CA LYS A 79 -17.01 -11.92 15.02
C LYS A 79 -17.28 -12.74 13.74
N GLU A 80 -18.42 -12.58 13.08
CA GLU A 80 -18.84 -13.46 11.96
C GLU A 80 -18.43 -13.01 10.54
N MET A 81 -17.67 -11.94 10.35
CA MET A 81 -17.05 -11.69 9.03
C MET A 81 -15.83 -12.61 8.79
N LEU A 82 -15.30 -13.20 9.87
CA LEU A 82 -14.21 -14.17 9.85
C LEU A 82 -14.70 -15.60 9.56
N SER A 83 -16.00 -15.89 9.72
CA SER A 83 -16.56 -17.24 9.58
C SER A 83 -16.91 -17.63 8.14
N THR A 84 -16.80 -16.70 7.19
CA THR A 84 -17.05 -16.96 5.76
C THR A 84 -15.77 -17.02 4.93
N LEU A 85 -14.65 -16.57 5.50
CA LEU A 85 -13.35 -16.62 4.85
C LEU A 85 -12.62 -17.90 5.27
N PRO A 86 -12.01 -18.62 4.32
CA PRO A 86 -11.19 -19.77 4.64
C PRO A 86 -10.09 -19.44 5.65
N GLU A 87 -9.78 -20.38 6.54
CA GLU A 87 -8.83 -20.21 7.64
C GLU A 87 -7.47 -19.71 7.14
N GLU A 88 -7.05 -20.13 5.95
CA GLU A 88 -5.79 -19.72 5.32
C GLU A 88 -5.78 -18.23 4.94
N VAL A 89 -6.92 -17.67 4.56
CA VAL A 89 -7.07 -16.24 4.23
C VAL A 89 -6.98 -15.41 5.51
N VAL A 90 -7.61 -15.90 6.57
CA VAL A 90 -7.64 -15.27 7.90
C VAL A 90 -6.25 -15.29 8.54
N ASP A 91 -5.55 -16.42 8.47
CA ASP A 91 -4.21 -16.57 9.03
C ASP A 91 -3.19 -15.68 8.32
N PHE A 92 -3.32 -15.53 7.00
CA PHE A 92 -2.50 -14.59 6.25
C PHE A 92 -2.77 -13.15 6.68
N GLU A 93 -4.03 -12.75 6.85
CA GLU A 93 -4.37 -11.38 7.26
C GLU A 93 -3.88 -11.07 8.68
N LYS A 94 -4.10 -11.98 9.63
CA LYS A 94 -3.56 -11.85 11.00
C LYS A 94 -2.04 -11.74 11.00
N PHE A 95 -1.36 -12.53 10.17
CA PHE A 95 0.09 -12.46 10.03
C PHE A 95 0.53 -11.06 9.57
N LEU A 96 -0.09 -10.50 8.52
CA LEU A 96 0.25 -9.15 8.04
C LEU A 96 0.01 -8.08 9.11
N GLN A 97 -1.10 -8.15 9.85
CA GLN A 97 -1.41 -7.20 10.92
C GLN A 97 -0.35 -7.26 12.04
N GLN A 98 0.13 -8.46 12.38
CA GLN A 98 1.11 -8.66 13.45
C GLN A 98 2.56 -8.32 13.05
N THR A 99 2.91 -8.48 11.76
CA THR A 99 4.31 -8.37 11.32
C THR A 99 4.64 -7.08 10.57
N GLY A 100 3.83 -6.03 10.70
CA GLY A 100 4.12 -4.75 10.01
C GLY A 100 3.78 -4.77 8.51
N GLY A 101 2.73 -5.50 8.13
CA GLY A 101 2.16 -5.48 6.79
C GLY A 101 2.92 -6.30 5.75
N ARG A 102 2.74 -5.94 4.48
CA ARG A 102 3.31 -6.65 3.32
C ARG A 102 4.82 -6.57 3.20
N GLN A 103 5.45 -5.64 3.91
CA GLN A 103 6.89 -5.42 3.86
C GLN A 103 7.59 -5.81 5.15
N GLY A 104 6.89 -6.40 6.12
CA GLY A 104 7.53 -6.86 7.36
C GLY A 104 8.02 -5.72 8.26
N GLY A 105 7.52 -4.50 8.07
CA GLY A 105 8.01 -3.29 8.74
C GLY A 105 9.26 -2.65 8.09
N TRP A 106 9.70 -3.13 6.93
CA TRP A 106 10.75 -2.47 6.14
C TRP A 106 10.12 -1.44 5.20
N ASP A 107 10.88 -0.41 4.82
CA ASP A 107 10.45 0.52 3.78
C ASP A 107 10.51 -0.13 2.39
N ASP A 108 9.85 0.51 1.43
CA ASP A 108 9.75 0.07 0.04
C ASP A 108 11.13 -0.18 -0.61
N TYR A 109 12.10 0.68 -0.34
CA TYR A 109 13.41 0.63 -0.98
C TYR A 109 14.23 -0.55 -0.45
N ASP A 110 14.33 -0.68 0.87
CA ASP A 110 15.04 -1.76 1.54
C ASP A 110 14.43 -3.12 1.18
N HIS A 111 13.09 -3.21 1.22
CA HIS A 111 12.38 -4.44 0.89
C HIS A 111 12.60 -4.85 -0.57
N GLN A 112 12.53 -3.91 -1.52
CA GLN A 112 12.75 -4.21 -2.95
C GLN A 112 14.18 -4.69 -3.22
N ASN A 113 15.19 -4.05 -2.63
CA ASN A 113 16.59 -4.47 -2.79
C ASN A 113 16.81 -5.89 -2.22
N PHE A 114 16.28 -6.17 -1.03
CA PHE A 114 16.31 -7.50 -0.44
C PHE A 114 15.69 -8.57 -1.38
N VAL A 115 14.47 -8.33 -1.86
CA VAL A 115 13.76 -9.28 -2.75
C VAL A 115 14.54 -9.50 -4.05
N LYS A 116 15.11 -8.44 -4.63
CA LYS A 116 15.92 -8.50 -5.85
C LYS A 116 17.15 -9.41 -5.68
N VAL A 117 17.94 -9.17 -4.64
CA VAL A 117 19.16 -9.95 -4.37
C VAL A 117 18.81 -11.40 -4.01
N ARG A 118 17.74 -11.62 -3.25
CA ARG A 118 17.26 -12.96 -2.90
C ARG A 118 16.82 -13.76 -4.13
N ASN A 119 16.06 -13.14 -5.03
CA ASN A 119 15.58 -13.77 -6.25
C ASN A 119 16.73 -14.15 -7.18
N LYS A 120 17.75 -13.29 -7.30
CA LYS A 120 18.99 -13.58 -8.04
C LYS A 120 19.67 -14.87 -7.54
N HIS A 121 19.66 -15.10 -6.23
CA HIS A 121 20.25 -16.28 -5.60
C HIS A 121 19.30 -17.46 -5.41
N LYS A 122 18.05 -17.36 -5.89
CA LYS A 122 17.00 -18.36 -5.68
C LYS A 122 16.80 -18.73 -4.19
N GLY A 123 16.98 -17.76 -3.29
CA GLY A 123 16.87 -17.96 -1.84
C GLY A 123 17.98 -18.80 -1.20
N LYS A 124 19.11 -19.05 -1.88
CA LYS A 124 20.27 -19.74 -1.29
C LYS A 124 20.97 -18.84 -0.27
N PRO A 125 21.51 -19.36 0.85
CA PRO A 125 22.14 -18.58 1.92
C PRO A 125 23.28 -17.65 1.50
N THR A 126 23.87 -17.91 0.32
CA THR A 126 24.94 -17.10 -0.27
C THR A 126 24.54 -15.65 -0.57
N PHE A 127 23.24 -15.34 -0.58
CA PHE A 127 22.74 -13.98 -0.84
C PHE A 127 22.98 -13.00 0.33
N MET A 128 23.24 -13.49 1.55
CA MET A 128 23.36 -12.66 2.75
C MET A 128 24.46 -11.60 2.64
N GLY A 129 25.61 -11.97 2.05
CA GLY A 129 26.70 -11.03 1.82
C GLY A 129 26.31 -9.91 0.85
N GLU A 130 25.71 -10.27 -0.29
CA GLU A 130 25.28 -9.29 -1.29
C GLU A 130 24.13 -8.39 -0.77
N VAL A 131 23.24 -8.89 0.10
CA VAL A 131 22.20 -8.06 0.72
C VAL A 131 22.80 -7.01 1.64
N LEU A 132 23.78 -7.38 2.48
CA LEU A 132 24.44 -6.45 3.39
C LEU A 132 25.22 -5.36 2.66
N GLU A 133 25.80 -5.67 1.50
CA GLU A 133 26.43 -4.67 0.63
C GLU A 133 25.42 -3.68 0.03
N ASN A 134 24.19 -4.13 -0.25
CA ASN A 134 23.14 -3.30 -0.86
C ASN A 134 22.28 -2.54 0.18
N LEU A 135 22.37 -2.88 1.46
CA LEU A 135 21.59 -2.27 2.55
C LEU A 135 22.52 -1.72 3.64
N PRO A 136 23.27 -0.63 3.35
CA PRO A 136 24.16 -0.01 4.33
C PRO A 136 23.34 0.63 5.45
N GLY A 137 23.19 -0.08 6.56
CA GLY A 137 22.36 0.35 7.69
C GLY A 137 21.58 -0.79 8.35
N ARG A 138 21.49 -1.95 7.70
CA ARG A 138 20.86 -3.15 8.26
C ARG A 138 21.90 -4.13 8.79
N THR A 139 21.59 -4.73 9.93
CA THR A 139 22.41 -5.78 10.54
C THR A 139 22.13 -7.14 9.90
N GLN A 140 23.09 -8.06 10.01
CA GLN A 140 22.90 -9.43 9.53
C GLN A 140 21.70 -10.11 10.22
N GLU A 141 21.51 -9.84 11.51
CA GLU A 141 20.42 -10.35 12.31
C GLU A 141 19.05 -9.88 11.80
N GLU A 142 18.92 -8.59 11.46
CA GLU A 142 17.70 -8.03 10.88
C GLU A 142 17.39 -8.67 9.52
N VAL A 143 18.39 -8.82 8.64
CA VAL A 143 18.21 -9.47 7.33
C VAL A 143 17.80 -10.94 7.50
N GLN A 144 18.38 -11.66 8.46
CA GLN A 144 18.00 -13.05 8.74
C GLN A 144 16.58 -13.18 9.31
N GLN A 145 16.19 -12.28 10.21
CA GLN A 145 14.83 -12.22 10.73
C GLN A 145 13.84 -11.92 9.60
N HIS A 146 14.19 -11.00 8.71
CA HIS A 146 13.40 -10.65 7.53
C HIS A 146 13.30 -11.80 6.53
N GLU A 147 14.36 -12.59 6.31
CA GLU A 147 14.29 -13.80 5.48
C GLU A 147 13.34 -14.85 6.09
N LYS A 148 13.40 -15.07 7.40
CA LYS A 148 12.46 -16.00 8.08
C LYS A 148 11.02 -15.53 7.93
N TRP A 149 10.80 -14.23 8.13
CA TRP A 149 9.50 -13.60 7.92
C TRP A 149 9.04 -13.76 6.45
N TYR A 150 9.91 -13.49 5.49
CA TYR A 150 9.60 -13.53 4.06
C TYR A 150 9.29 -14.94 3.57
N GLN A 151 10.00 -15.96 4.07
CA GLN A 151 9.67 -17.37 3.80
C GLN A 151 8.27 -17.72 4.32
N LYS A 152 7.93 -17.28 5.53
CA LYS A 152 6.59 -17.49 6.10
C LYS A 152 5.52 -16.71 5.33
N PHE A 153 5.82 -15.49 4.90
CA PHE A 153 4.96 -14.67 4.06
C PHE A 153 4.64 -15.38 2.75
N LEU A 154 5.65 -15.87 2.01
CA LEU A 154 5.46 -16.59 0.75
C LEU A 154 4.61 -17.85 0.92
N ALA A 155 4.87 -18.64 1.98
CA ALA A 155 4.11 -19.85 2.25
C ALA A 155 2.64 -19.57 2.56
N LEU A 156 2.34 -18.52 3.33
CA LEU A 156 0.96 -18.13 3.63
C LEU A 156 0.27 -17.51 2.42
N GLU A 157 0.99 -16.70 1.62
CA GLU A 157 0.44 -16.10 0.41
C GLU A 157 0.04 -17.17 -0.61
N GLU A 158 0.86 -18.20 -0.77
CA GLU A 158 0.56 -19.31 -1.67
C GLU A 158 -0.66 -20.11 -1.20
N ARG A 159 -0.74 -20.45 0.09
CA ARG A 159 -1.93 -21.12 0.65
C ARG A 159 -3.19 -20.30 0.43
N LYS A 160 -3.13 -18.99 0.66
CA LYS A 160 -4.25 -18.09 0.38
C LYS A 160 -4.66 -18.11 -1.10
N LYS A 161 -3.70 -18.06 -2.02
CA LYS A 161 -3.97 -18.10 -3.48
C LYS A 161 -4.64 -19.40 -3.87
N GLU A 162 -4.11 -20.55 -3.44
CA GLU A 162 -4.65 -21.87 -3.73
C GLU A 162 -6.10 -22.02 -3.30
N VAL A 163 -6.42 -21.56 -2.09
CA VAL A 163 -7.78 -21.63 -1.55
C VAL A 163 -8.74 -20.73 -2.33
N ILE A 164 -8.33 -19.50 -2.69
CA ILE A 164 -9.15 -18.59 -3.50
C ILE A 164 -9.41 -19.21 -4.88
N ILE A 165 -8.38 -19.72 -5.54
CA ILE A 165 -8.48 -20.37 -6.86
C ILE A 165 -9.42 -21.58 -6.78
N THR A 166 -9.24 -22.43 -5.77
CA THR A 166 -10.06 -23.63 -5.56
C THR A 166 -11.52 -23.27 -5.29
N THR A 167 -11.78 -22.24 -4.46
CA THR A 167 -13.13 -21.78 -4.15
C THR A 167 -13.84 -21.25 -5.39
N ILE A 168 -13.15 -20.46 -6.21
CA ILE A 168 -13.67 -19.98 -7.49
C ILE A 168 -13.95 -21.15 -8.43
N ALA A 169 -13.03 -22.11 -8.54
CA ALA A 169 -13.19 -23.29 -9.39
C ALA A 169 -14.41 -24.13 -8.99
N ILE A 170 -14.59 -24.42 -7.70
CA ILE A 170 -15.75 -25.14 -7.16
C ILE A 170 -17.04 -24.38 -7.48
N THR A 171 -17.06 -23.07 -7.26
CA THR A 171 -18.22 -22.22 -7.56
C THR A 171 -18.57 -22.25 -9.04
N CYS A 172 -17.57 -22.10 -9.92
CA CYS A 172 -17.75 -22.21 -11.37
C CYS A 172 -18.26 -23.59 -11.79
N CYS A 173 -17.72 -24.68 -11.23
CA CYS A 173 -18.17 -26.04 -11.50
C CYS A 173 -19.63 -26.26 -11.08
N MET A 174 -20.04 -25.79 -9.90
CA MET A 174 -21.43 -25.90 -9.44
C MET A 174 -22.38 -25.11 -10.35
N PHE A 175 -21.99 -23.92 -10.81
CA PHE A 175 -22.77 -23.13 -11.75
C PHE A 175 -22.89 -23.78 -13.14
N LEU A 176 -21.81 -24.38 -13.65
CA LEU A 176 -21.83 -25.07 -14.94
C LEU A 176 -22.66 -26.37 -14.88
N SER A 177 -22.54 -27.15 -13.82
CA SER A 177 -23.36 -28.35 -13.60
C SER A 177 -24.86 -28.02 -13.47
N SER A 178 -25.18 -26.93 -12.76
CA SER A 178 -26.57 -26.45 -12.64
C SER A 178 -27.15 -25.99 -13.97
N ARG A 179 -26.35 -25.30 -14.81
CA ARG A 179 -26.75 -24.91 -16.17
C ARG A 179 -26.90 -26.10 -17.12
N HIS A 180 -26.08 -27.13 -16.99
CA HIS A 180 -26.19 -28.34 -17.79
C HIS A 180 -27.46 -29.14 -17.44
N SER A 181 -27.74 -29.30 -16.14
CA SER A 181 -28.97 -29.93 -15.65
C SER A 181 -30.24 -29.20 -16.11
N ALA A 182 -30.25 -27.87 -16.04
CA ALA A 182 -31.37 -27.05 -16.51
C ALA A 182 -31.58 -27.06 -18.04
N ARG A 183 -30.53 -27.35 -18.82
CA ARG A 183 -30.64 -27.52 -20.29
C ARG A 183 -31.17 -28.88 -20.68
N LEU A 184 -30.77 -29.95 -19.98
CA LEU A 184 -31.29 -31.30 -20.22
C LEU A 184 -32.80 -31.37 -19.92
N PHE A 185 -33.25 -30.74 -18.84
CA PHE A 185 -34.67 -30.71 -18.47
C PHE A 185 -35.57 -29.96 -19.48
N ASN A 186 -35.02 -29.03 -20.27
CA ASN A 186 -35.76 -28.28 -21.30
C ASN A 186 -35.76 -28.94 -22.69
N MET A 187 -35.04 -30.06 -22.88
CA MET A 187 -35.05 -30.82 -24.15
C MET A 187 -36.01 -32.01 -24.14
N ASP A 188 -36.56 -32.39 -22.98
CA ASP A 188 -37.48 -33.52 -22.81
C ASP A 188 -38.97 -33.11 -22.89
N HIS A 189 -39.30 -31.95 -23.50
CA HIS A 189 -40.65 -31.41 -23.61
C HIS A 189 -40.98 -30.93 -25.02
#